data_AF-A0A6A4IWR4-F1
#
_entry.id   AF-A0A6A4IWR4-F1
#
_cell.length_a   1.000
_cell.length_b   1.000
_cell.length_c   1.000
_cell.angle_alpha   90.00
_cell.angle_beta   90.00
_cell.angle_gamma   90.00
#
_symmetry.space_group_name_H-M   'P 1'
#
loop_
_entity.id
_entity.type
_entity.pdbx_description
1 polymer ?
#
loop_
_entity_poly.entity_id
_entity_poly.type
_entity_poly.pdbx_seq_one_letter_code
_entity_poly.pdbx_strand_id
1 'polypeptide(L)'
;MRPDEAPLASLPLLGYSVTVPSPDDGITKEFVFKLQFKNHVYFFRAESQYTFDRWMEVIGSATVHSQRNKSVNHHQELENNNITSP
;
A
#
# COMPACT_ATOMS: atom_id res chain seq x y z
N MET A 1 9.02 -33.99 8.66
CA MET A 1 8.19 -32.81 8.37
C MET A 1 7.16 -33.21 7.34
N ARG A 2 5.88 -33.06 7.65
CA ARG A 2 4.83 -33.36 6.67
C ARG A 2 4.77 -32.20 5.66
N PRO A 3 4.45 -32.45 4.38
CA PRO A 3 4.28 -31.39 3.38
C PRO A 3 3.24 -30.32 3.78
N ASP A 4 2.37 -30.65 4.73
CA ASP A 4 1.32 -29.76 5.27
C ASP A 4 1.85 -28.70 6.26
N GLU A 5 3.14 -28.72 6.64
CA GLU A 5 3.70 -27.78 7.62
C GLU A 5 4.24 -26.46 7.02
N ALA A 6 4.35 -26.34 5.69
CA ALA A 6 4.91 -25.17 5.03
C ALA A 6 3.87 -24.42 4.17
N PRO A 7 3.92 -23.07 4.10
CA PRO A 7 3.02 -22.31 3.26
C PRO A 7 3.29 -22.60 1.77
N LEU A 8 2.20 -22.86 1.03
CA LEU A 8 2.24 -23.09 -0.43
C LEU A 8 2.76 -21.88 -1.22
N ALA A 9 2.64 -20.67 -0.64
CA ALA A 9 3.12 -19.43 -1.25
C ALA A 9 3.34 -18.35 -0.17
N SER A 10 4.20 -17.38 -0.49
CA SER A 10 4.42 -16.18 0.33
C SER A 10 4.38 -14.92 -0.54
N LEU A 11 3.69 -13.88 -0.07
CA LEU A 11 3.65 -12.57 -0.73
C LEU A 11 4.29 -11.52 0.18
N PRO A 12 5.40 -10.88 -0.22
CA PRO A 12 5.96 -9.77 0.55
C PRO A 12 5.03 -8.57 0.38
N LEU A 13 4.49 -8.04 1.48
CA LEU A 13 3.56 -6.89 1.41
C LEU A 13 4.27 -5.55 1.20
N LEU A 14 5.58 -5.49 1.38
CA LEU A 14 6.34 -4.25 1.21
C LEU A 14 6.22 -3.73 -0.23
N GLY A 15 5.75 -2.49 -0.36
CA GLY A 15 5.59 -1.83 -1.65
C GLY A 15 4.30 -2.15 -2.40
N TYR A 16 3.51 -3.14 -1.93
CA TYR A 16 2.16 -3.37 -2.46
C TYR A 16 1.22 -2.25 -2.02
N SER A 17 0.21 -1.95 -2.83
CA SER A 17 -0.96 -1.19 -2.40
C SER A 17 -2.13 -2.13 -2.16
N VAL A 18 -2.90 -1.87 -1.11
CA VAL A 18 -4.17 -2.54 -0.86
C VAL A 18 -5.32 -1.59 -1.18
N THR A 19 -6.22 -1.99 -2.07
CA THR A 19 -7.34 -1.17 -2.54
C THR A 19 -8.59 -2.03 -2.78
N VAL A 20 -9.72 -1.40 -3.05
CA VAL A 20 -10.84 -2.10 -3.71
C VAL A 20 -10.53 -2.30 -5.20
N PRO A 21 -11.06 -3.36 -5.85
CA PRO A 21 -11.04 -3.50 -7.30
C PRO A 21 -11.68 -2.29 -7.99
N SER A 22 -11.11 -1.83 -9.11
CA SER A 22 -11.73 -0.84 -9.97
C SER A 22 -12.79 -1.48 -10.87
N PRO A 23 -13.69 -0.69 -11.48
CA PRO A 23 -14.65 -1.22 -12.46
C PRO A 23 -13.98 -1.97 -13.63
N ASP A 24 -12.81 -1.51 -14.06
CA ASP A 24 -12.03 -2.12 -15.16
C ASP A 24 -11.44 -3.50 -14.79
N ASP A 25 -11.31 -3.82 -13.49
CA ASP A 25 -10.83 -5.13 -13.05
C ASP A 25 -11.88 -6.24 -13.33
N GLY A 26 -13.12 -5.88 -13.66
CA GLY A 26 -14.19 -6.84 -14.00
C GLY A 26 -14.64 -7.73 -12.82
N ILE A 27 -14.32 -7.34 -11.59
CA ILE A 27 -14.67 -8.07 -10.37
C ILE A 27 -15.98 -7.53 -9.80
N THR A 28 -17.05 -8.32 -9.90
CA THR A 28 -18.39 -7.97 -9.36
C THR A 28 -18.72 -8.66 -8.04
N LYS A 29 -17.78 -9.44 -7.50
CA LYS A 29 -17.97 -10.15 -6.23
C LYS A 29 -17.82 -9.19 -5.05
N GLU A 30 -18.63 -9.41 -4.02
CA GLU A 30 -18.56 -8.66 -2.77
C GLU A 30 -17.33 -9.02 -1.93
N PHE A 31 -16.91 -8.06 -1.10
CA PHE A 31 -15.83 -8.22 -0.11
C PHE A 31 -14.49 -8.62 -0.72
N VAL A 32 -14.20 -8.13 -1.93
CA VAL A 32 -12.93 -8.35 -2.61
C VAL A 32 -12.01 -7.17 -2.39
N PHE A 33 -10.78 -7.44 -1.96
CA PHE A 33 -9.69 -6.48 -1.97
C PHE A 33 -8.62 -6.87 -2.97
N LYS A 34 -7.92 -5.86 -3.48
CA LYS A 34 -6.88 -5.95 -4.49
C LYS A 34 -5.53 -5.63 -3.85
N LEU A 35 -4.56 -6.50 -4.09
CA LEU A 35 -3.15 -6.25 -3.80
C LEU A 35 -2.40 -6.05 -5.11
N GLN A 36 -1.75 -4.89 -5.26
CA GLN A 36 -1.02 -4.55 -6.47
C GLN A 36 0.40 -4.08 -6.18
N PHE A 37 1.36 -4.64 -6.91
CA PHE A 37 2.74 -4.14 -6.97
C PHE A 37 3.26 -4.23 -8.40
N LYS A 38 3.55 -3.08 -9.01
CA LYS A 38 3.93 -2.99 -10.43
C LYS A 38 2.90 -3.74 -11.31
N ASN A 39 3.33 -4.80 -11.99
CA ASN A 39 2.49 -5.60 -12.90
C ASN A 39 1.85 -6.81 -12.19
N HIS A 40 2.13 -7.04 -10.90
CA HIS A 40 1.52 -8.13 -10.15
C HIS A 40 0.24 -7.64 -9.49
N VAL A 41 -0.88 -8.29 -9.83
CA VAL A 41 -2.20 -7.98 -9.31
C VAL A 41 -2.82 -9.26 -8.76
N TYR A 42 -3.28 -9.19 -7.51
CA TYR A 42 -3.97 -10.28 -6.84
C TYR A 42 -5.31 -9.78 -6.29
N PHE A 43 -6.32 -10.66 -6.33
CA PHE A 43 -7.65 -10.41 -5.78
C PHE A 43 -7.94 -11.44 -4.70
N PHE A 44 -8.34 -10.97 -3.52
CA PHE A 44 -8.68 -11.81 -2.38
C PHE A 44 -10.10 -11.50 -1.94
N ARG A 45 -10.90 -12.55 -1.78
CA ARG A 45 -12.27 -12.45 -1.28
C ARG A 45 -12.30 -12.83 0.19
N ALA A 46 -12.87 -11.96 1.02
CA ALA A 46 -13.19 -12.25 2.40
C ALA A 46 -14.59 -12.88 2.51
N GLU A 47 -14.86 -13.53 3.64
CA GLU A 47 -16.13 -14.21 3.89
C GLU A 47 -17.24 -13.23 4.31
N SER A 48 -16.88 -12.07 4.86
CA SER A 48 -17.81 -11.09 5.39
C SER A 48 -17.26 -9.68 5.33
N GLN A 49 -18.15 -8.68 5.45
CA GLN A 49 -17.77 -7.26 5.58
C GLN A 49 -16.77 -7.03 6.72
N TYR A 50 -17.02 -7.62 7.89
CA TYR A 50 -16.13 -7.47 9.05
C TYR A 50 -14.71 -7.98 8.76
N THR A 51 -14.60 -9.19 8.19
CA THR A 51 -13.28 -9.77 7.88
C THR A 51 -12.59 -9.00 6.77
N PHE A 52 -13.34 -8.49 5.79
CA PHE A 52 -12.83 -7.60 4.75
C PHE A 52 -12.21 -6.33 5.33
N ASP A 53 -12.94 -5.62 6.20
CA ASP A 53 -12.47 -4.36 6.79
C ASP A 53 -11.19 -4.58 7.63
N ARG A 54 -11.16 -5.68 8.39
CA ARG A 54 -9.98 -6.08 9.17
C ARG A 54 -8.78 -6.40 8.28
N TRP A 55 -8.98 -7.09 7.16
CA TRP A 55 -7.90 -7.37 6.20
C TRP A 55 -7.36 -6.09 5.56
N MET A 56 -8.25 -5.19 5.12
CA MET A 56 -7.89 -3.89 4.55
C MET A 56 -7.06 -3.06 5.53
N GLU A 57 -7.46 -3.00 6.80
CA GLU A 57 -6.77 -2.25 7.86
C GLU A 57 -5.38 -2.83 8.16
N VAL A 58 -5.30 -4.14 8.44
CA VAL A 58 -4.06 -4.80 8.85
C VAL A 58 -3.04 -4.81 7.71
N ILE A 59 -3.45 -5.22 6.51
CA ILE A 59 -2.58 -5.23 5.33
C ILE A 59 -2.17 -3.80 4.98
N GLY A 60 -3.12 -2.85 5.05
CA GLY A 60 -2.85 -1.44 4.89
C GLY A 60 -1.69 -1.00 5.76
N SER A 61 -1.76 -1.24 7.07
CA SER A 61 -0.69 -0.88 8.01
C SER A 61 0.66 -1.55 7.72
N ALA A 62 0.66 -2.78 7.17
CA ALA A 62 1.88 -3.50 6.82
C ALA A 62 2.53 -2.96 5.55
N THR A 63 1.75 -2.47 4.58
CA THR A 63 2.24 -1.97 3.28
C THR A 63 2.96 -0.60 3.37
N VAL A 64 2.71 0.21 4.41
CA VAL A 64 3.12 1.63 4.46
C VAL A 64 4.61 1.88 4.82
N HIS A 65 5.42 0.85 5.04
CA HIS A 65 6.79 1.03 5.53
C HIS A 65 7.82 1.61 4.54
N SER A 66 7.42 2.08 3.35
CA SER A 66 8.36 2.71 2.38
C SER A 66 8.09 4.19 2.07
N GLN A 67 7.06 4.84 2.63
CA GLN A 67 6.74 6.24 2.29
C GLN A 67 7.25 7.28 3.32
N ARG A 68 7.80 6.86 4.47
CA ARG A 68 8.27 7.79 5.53
C ARG A 68 9.73 8.26 5.39
N ASN A 69 10.37 8.06 4.23
CA ASN A 69 11.71 8.62 3.94
C ASN A 69 11.67 9.75 2.89
N LYS A 70 10.59 10.53 2.85
CA LYS A 70 10.55 11.80 2.10
C LYS A 70 10.10 12.95 2.99
N SER A 71 10.85 13.19 4.06
CA SER A 71 10.74 14.41 4.84
C SER A 71 12.02 15.24 4.70
N VAL A 72 11.89 16.30 3.91
CA VAL A 72 12.46 17.66 4.13
C VAL A 72 13.99 17.78 4.11
N ASN A 73 14.54 18.25 2.99
CA ASN A 73 15.72 19.12 2.93
C ASN A 73 15.87 19.73 1.52
N HIS A 74 15.06 20.75 1.23
CA HIS A 74 15.36 21.74 0.20
C HIS A 74 14.60 23.05 0.51
N HIS A 75 15.05 23.74 1.55
CA HIS A 75 14.79 25.16 1.73
C HIS A 75 15.95 25.75 2.52
N GLN A 76 17.05 26.06 1.82
CA GLN A 76 17.98 27.07 2.27
C GLN A 76 18.62 27.71 1.04
N GLU A 77 18.81 29.02 1.13
CA GLU A 77 19.51 29.91 0.19
C GLU A 77 18.63 30.65 -0.82
N LEU A 78 17.86 31.63 -0.31
CA LEU A 78 17.72 32.98 -0.90
C LEU A 78 17.37 33.95 0.25
N GLU A 79 18.25 34.10 1.23
CA GLU A 79 18.10 35.08 2.32
C GLU A 79 19.40 35.87 2.47
N ASN A 80 19.78 36.51 1.37
CA ASN A 80 20.95 37.36 1.29
C ASN A 80 20.81 38.18 0.03
N ASN A 81 20.12 39.33 0.14
CA ASN A 81 20.46 40.62 -0.47
C ASN A 81 19.42 41.69 -0.07
N ASN A 82 19.33 42.01 1.23
CA ASN A 82 18.85 43.31 1.68
C ASN A 82 20.06 44.21 1.91
N ILE A 83 20.45 44.99 0.90
CA ILE A 83 21.30 46.17 1.10
C ILE A 83 20.63 47.37 0.40
N THR A 84 19.90 48.13 1.22
CA THR A 84 19.73 49.59 1.22
C THR A 84 18.79 50.24 0.18
N SER A 85 17.59 50.61 0.66
CA SER A 85 16.77 51.76 0.22
C SER A 85 17.37 53.09 0.75
N PRO A 86 17.04 54.30 0.24
CA PRO A 86 15.89 54.70 -0.59
C PRO A 86 16.20 55.18 -2.01
#